data_AF-A0A415V6C2-F1
#
_entry.id   AF-A0A415V6C2-F1
#
_cell.length_a   1.000
_cell.length_b   1.000
_cell.length_c   1.000
_cell.angle_alpha   90.00
_cell.angle_beta   90.00
_cell.angle_gamma   90.00
#
_symmetry.space_group_name_H-M   'P 1'
#
loop_
_entity.id
_entity.type
_entity.pdbx_description
1 polymer ?
#
loop_
_entity_poly.entity_id
_entity_poly.type
_entity_poly.pdbx_seq_one_letter_code
_entity_poly.pdbx_strand_id
1 'polypeptide(L)'
;EGMPRSAAMARFGIAAATSLDRWCRLYREGGPEALEPGRRGRPEGPGGRTRERELEERVRKLEAQVAYLKKSIALKAEKSSQTGRKPRS
;
A
#
# COMPACT_ATOMS: atom_id res chain seq x y z
N GLU A 1 11.26 -43.32 2.38
CA GLU A 1 10.04 -43.73 3.09
C GLU A 1 9.51 -42.53 3.88
N GLY A 2 8.20 -42.28 3.84
CA GLY A 2 7.59 -41.12 4.50
C GLY A 2 7.21 -41.44 5.95
N MET A 3 7.12 -40.40 6.79
CA MET A 3 6.59 -40.54 8.15
C MET A 3 5.10 -40.93 8.12
N PRO A 4 4.65 -41.91 8.94
CA PRO A 4 3.24 -42.30 8.96
C PRO A 4 2.35 -41.16 9.45
N ARG A 5 1.10 -41.11 8.94
CA ARG A 5 0.13 -40.02 9.19
C ARG A 5 -0.07 -39.74 10.68
N SER A 6 -0.22 -40.79 11.49
CA SER A 6 -0.41 -40.67 12.94
C SER A 6 0.81 -40.07 13.65
N ALA A 7 2.02 -40.47 13.26
CA ALA A 7 3.25 -39.90 13.80
C ALA A 7 3.42 -38.42 13.44
N ALA A 8 3.03 -38.03 12.21
CA ALA A 8 3.02 -36.62 11.81
C ALA A 8 2.02 -35.80 12.63
N MET A 9 0.80 -36.31 12.82
CA MET A 9 -0.22 -35.64 13.65
C MET A 9 0.26 -35.44 15.08
N ALA A 10 0.87 -36.46 15.70
CA ALA A 10 1.42 -36.37 17.05
C ALA A 10 2.59 -35.37 17.12
N ARG A 11 3.51 -35.41 16.15
CA ARG A 11 4.68 -34.53 16.10
C ARG A 11 4.32 -33.05 15.93
N PHE A 12 3.32 -32.75 15.12
CA PHE A 12 2.92 -31.38 14.78
C PHE A 12 1.68 -30.90 15.54
N GLY A 13 1.18 -31.68 16.51
CA GLY A 13 0.02 -31.31 17.33
C GLY A 13 -1.27 -31.12 16.52
N ILE A 14 -1.44 -31.87 15.43
CA ILE A 14 -2.62 -31.75 14.58
C ILE A 14 -3.76 -32.55 15.22
N ALA A 15 -4.72 -31.84 15.78
CA ALA A 15 -5.84 -32.45 16.50
C ALA A 15 -6.79 -33.27 15.61
N ALA A 16 -6.91 -32.92 14.32
CA ALA A 16 -7.89 -33.53 13.41
C ALA A 16 -7.25 -34.04 12.12
N ALA A 17 -7.56 -35.28 11.75
CA ALA A 17 -7.09 -35.88 10.49
C ALA A 17 -7.62 -35.13 9.26
N THR A 18 -8.83 -34.57 9.34
CA THR A 18 -9.45 -33.77 8.28
C THR A 18 -8.66 -32.50 7.93
N SER A 19 -8.05 -31.85 8.93
CA SER A 19 -7.16 -30.70 8.72
C SER A 19 -5.92 -31.11 7.95
N LEU A 20 -5.30 -32.23 8.33
CA LEU A 20 -4.12 -32.77 7.64
C LEU A 20 -4.45 -33.18 6.20
N ASP A 21 -5.55 -33.89 5.97
CA ASP A 21 -5.96 -34.31 4.62
C ASP A 21 -6.26 -33.10 3.72
N ARG A 22 -6.89 -32.06 4.26
CA ARG A 22 -7.11 -30.79 3.53
C ARG A 22 -5.78 -30.15 3.14
N TRP A 23 -4.83 -30.04 4.06
CA TRP A 23 -3.51 -29.47 3.76
C TRP A 23 -2.73 -30.31 2.76
N CYS A 24 -2.76 -31.64 2.87
CA CYS A 24 -2.13 -32.52 1.89
C CYS A 24 -2.74 -32.38 0.50
N ARG A 25 -4.04 -32.11 0.40
CA ARG A 25 -4.71 -31.81 -0.88
C ARG A 25 -4.27 -30.46 -1.43
N LEU A 26 -4.35 -29.40 -0.64
CA LEU A 26 -3.94 -28.04 -1.05
C LEU A 26 -2.48 -28.00 -1.51
N TYR A 27 -1.60 -28.68 -0.78
CA TYR A 27 -0.18 -28.77 -1.12
C TYR A 27 0.06 -29.49 -2.46
N ARG A 28 -0.71 -30.55 -2.75
CA ARG A 28 -0.63 -31.25 -4.04
C ARG A 28 -1.16 -30.42 -5.21
N GLU A 29 -2.16 -29.58 -4.95
CA GLU A 29 -2.81 -28.75 -5.98
C GLU A 29 -2.06 -27.44 -6.24
N GLY A 30 -1.47 -26.80 -5.23
CA GLY A 30 -0.91 -25.46 -5.34
C GLY A 30 0.37 -25.22 -4.54
N GLY A 31 1.07 -26.29 -4.13
CA GLY A 31 2.38 -26.18 -3.49
C GLY A 31 2.36 -25.54 -2.10
N PRO A 32 3.53 -25.13 -1.59
CA PRO A 32 3.67 -24.41 -0.31
C PRO A 32 2.81 -23.14 -0.22
N GLU A 33 2.65 -22.42 -1.33
CA GLU A 33 1.90 -21.16 -1.43
C GLU A 33 0.40 -21.36 -1.09
N ALA A 34 -0.16 -22.53 -1.41
CA ALA A 34 -1.54 -22.85 -1.08
C ALA A 34 -1.80 -23.10 0.42
N LEU A 35 -0.74 -23.30 1.21
CA LEU A 35 -0.80 -23.41 2.68
C LEU A 35 -0.53 -22.08 3.38
N GLU A 36 -0.16 -21.03 2.64
CA GLU A 36 -0.03 -19.71 3.23
C GLU A 36 -1.38 -19.29 3.85
N PRO A 37 -1.36 -18.67 5.04
CA PRO A 37 -2.55 -18.06 5.58
C PRO A 37 -3.10 -17.08 4.55
N GLY A 38 -4.23 -17.41 3.92
CA GLY A 38 -4.90 -16.47 3.03
C GLY A 38 -5.08 -15.13 3.74
N ARG A 39 -4.96 -14.01 3.01
CA ARG A 39 -5.03 -12.64 3.56
C ARG A 39 -6.13 -12.58 4.62
N ARG A 40 -5.73 -12.56 5.89
CA ARG A 40 -6.64 -12.71 7.02
C ARG A 40 -7.38 -11.38 7.19
N GLY A 41 -8.60 -11.30 6.68
CA GLY A 41 -9.42 -10.09 6.76
C GLY A 41 -10.49 -10.02 5.70
N ARG A 42 -11.37 -9.01 5.83
CA ARG A 42 -12.25 -8.58 4.74
C ARG A 42 -11.35 -8.18 3.57
N PRO A 43 -11.56 -8.66 2.33
CA PRO A 43 -10.86 -8.09 1.18
C PRO A 43 -11.05 -6.58 1.26
N GLU A 44 -9.97 -5.80 1.16
CA GLU A 44 -10.04 -4.35 1.25
C GLU A 44 -11.09 -3.87 0.24
N GLY A 45 -12.29 -3.58 0.76
CA GLY A 45 -13.35 -2.99 -0.04
C GLY A 45 -12.87 -1.63 -0.51
N PRO A 46 -13.47 -1.05 -1.56
CA PRO A 46 -13.01 0.21 -2.15
C PRO A 46 -13.25 1.47 -1.26
N GLY A 47 -13.25 1.35 0.07
CA GLY A 47 -13.84 2.33 0.98
C GLY A 47 -13.21 2.46 2.36
N GLY A 48 -11.92 2.19 2.54
CA GLY A 48 -11.19 2.70 3.71
C GLY A 48 -10.52 4.02 3.33
N ARG A 49 -10.87 5.15 3.94
CA ARG A 49 -10.03 6.37 3.85
C ARG A 49 -8.75 6.08 4.62
N THR A 50 -7.81 5.41 3.96
CA THR A 50 -6.50 5.11 4.52
C THR A 50 -5.80 6.44 4.79
N ARG A 51 -5.01 6.49 5.87
CA ARG A 51 -4.15 7.63 6.20
C ARG A 51 -3.34 8.09 4.98
N GLU A 52 -2.94 7.15 4.13
CA GLU A 52 -2.24 7.38 2.87
C GLU A 52 -3.05 8.24 1.88
N ARG A 53 -4.33 7.92 1.65
CA ARG A 53 -5.18 8.71 0.75
C ARG A 53 -5.45 10.13 1.27
N GLU A 54 -5.59 10.30 2.58
CA GLU A 54 -5.71 11.64 3.18
C GLU A 54 -4.42 12.44 3.00
N LEU A 55 -3.26 11.79 3.12
CA LEU A 55 -1.97 12.40 2.84
C LEU A 55 -1.84 12.79 1.37
N GLU A 56 -2.28 11.95 0.42
CA GLU A 56 -2.29 12.27 -1.01
C GLU A 56 -3.16 13.49 -1.32
N GLU A 57 -4.37 13.57 -0.78
CA GLU A 57 -5.26 14.73 -0.95
C GLU A 57 -4.62 16.00 -0.39
N ARG A 58 -3.97 15.89 0.77
CA ARG A 58 -3.27 17.01 1.42
C ARG A 58 -2.03 17.43 0.63
N VAL A 59 -1.26 16.49 0.07
CA VAL A 59 -0.12 16.76 -0.82
C VAL A 59 -0.60 17.52 -2.05
N ARG A 60 -1.63 17.01 -2.74
CA ARG A 60 -2.19 17.67 -3.93
C ARG A 60 -2.64 19.11 -3.64
N LYS A 61 -3.29 19.33 -2.50
CA LYS A 61 -3.71 20.67 -2.07
C LYS A 61 -2.51 21.58 -1.77
N LEU A 62 -1.46 21.05 -1.16
CA LEU A 62 -0.24 21.82 -0.87
C LEU A 62 0.53 22.16 -2.14
N GLU A 63 0.66 21.24 -3.07
CA GLU A 63 1.32 21.46 -4.37
C GLU A 63 0.63 22.56 -5.17
N ALA A 64 -0.71 22.56 -5.20
CA ALA A 64 -1.48 23.62 -5.85
C ALA A 64 -1.23 25.00 -5.21
N GLN A 65 -1.20 25.08 -3.88
CA GLN A 65 -0.89 26.33 -3.16
C GLN A 65 0.54 26.80 -3.42
N VAL A 66 1.52 25.88 -3.39
CA VAL A 66 2.92 26.19 -3.69
C VAL A 66 3.06 26.71 -5.11
N ALA A 67 2.41 26.08 -6.09
CA ALA A 67 2.42 26.55 -7.48
C ALA A 67 1.84 27.96 -7.61
N TYR A 68 0.72 28.24 -6.93
CA TYR A 68 0.12 29.57 -6.91
C TYR A 68 1.05 30.63 -6.29
N LEU A 69 1.61 30.34 -5.12
CA LEU A 69 2.52 31.26 -4.43
C LEU A 69 3.78 31.54 -5.26
N LYS A 70 4.39 30.51 -5.87
CA LYS A 70 5.53 30.67 -6.79
C LYS A 70 5.20 31.61 -7.94
N LYS A 71 4.04 31.45 -8.59
CA LYS A 71 3.57 32.36 -9.65
C LYS A 71 3.43 33.80 -9.14
N SER A 72 2.84 34.00 -7.95
CA SER A 72 2.67 35.34 -7.38
C SER A 72 3.99 36.05 -7.08
N ILE A 73 5.00 35.29 -6.64
CA ILE A 73 6.35 35.80 -6.35
C ILE A 73 7.03 36.19 -7.66
N ALA A 74 6.96 35.34 -8.68
CA ALA A 74 7.51 35.65 -10.00
C ALA A 74 6.91 36.93 -10.60
N LEU A 75 5.59 37.08 -10.54
CA LEU A 75 4.89 38.28 -11.02
C LEU A 75 5.29 39.54 -10.25
N LYS A 76 5.44 39.45 -8.92
CA LYS A 76 5.92 40.59 -8.12
C LYS A 76 7.35 40.96 -8.46
N ALA A 77 8.23 39.96 -8.65
CA ALA A 77 9.60 40.18 -9.06
C ALA A 77 9.68 40.86 -10.44
N GLU A 78 8.91 40.37 -11.42
CA GLU A 78 8.83 40.97 -12.76
C GLU A 78 8.40 42.44 -12.70
N LYS A 79 7.29 42.74 -12.02
CA LYS A 79 6.81 44.12 -11.85
C LYS A 79 7.85 45.04 -11.21
N SER A 80 8.54 44.57 -10.18
CA SER A 80 9.61 45.35 -9.52
C SER A 80 10.81 45.60 -10.45
N SER A 81 11.16 44.63 -11.30
CA SER A 81 12.22 44.78 -12.28
C SER A 81 11.84 45.75 -13.41
N GLN A 82 10.57 45.77 -13.81
CA GLN A 82 10.05 46.63 -14.87
C GLN A 82 9.99 48.10 -14.42
N THR A 83 9.58 48.36 -13.18
CA THR A 83 9.57 49.73 -12.63
C THR A 83 10.99 50.26 -12.39
N GLY A 84 11.96 49.41 -12.07
CA GLY A 84 13.38 49.79 -11.95
C GLY A 84 14.09 50.03 -13.29
N ARG A 85 13.55 49.55 -14.41
CA ARG A 85 14.16 49.64 -15.75
C ARG A 85 13.70 50.83 -16.60
N LYS A 86 12.76 51.66 -16.10
CA LYS A 86 12.25 52.80 -16.88
C LYS A 86 13.37 53.85 -17.03
N PRO A 87 13.82 54.18 -18.26
CA PRO A 87 14.84 55.21 -18.44
C PRO A 87 14.28 56.55 -17.99
N ARG A 88 14.98 57.22 -17.08
CA ARG A 88 14.70 58.61 -16.69
C ARG A 88 15.29 59.49 -17.81
N SER A 89 14.46 59.87 -18.76
CA SER A 89 14.72 61.00 -19.67
C SER A 89 14.48 62.32 -18.94
#